data_AF-A0A8H8MWQ5-F1
#
_entry.id   AF-A0A8H8MWQ5-F1
#
_cell.length_a   1.000
_cell.length_b   1.000
_cell.length_c   1.000
_cell.angle_alpha   90.00
_cell.angle_beta   90.00
_cell.angle_gamma   90.00
#
_symmetry.space_group_name_H-M   'P 1'
#
loop_
_entity.id
_entity.type
_entity.pdbx_description
1 polymer ?
#
loop_
_entity_poly.entity_id
_entity_poly.type
_entity_poly.pdbx_seq_one_letter_code
_entity_poly.pdbx_strand_id
1 'polypeptide(L)'
;MLVSKAFCKMVRDEWNRHWPTSRTILGSAWSLARPNVFFERFTQPFDISPFGQLRLASLDFGYAFEHRDRNWQLLPLVAKLPQSLKEIEFLRAHASERDVIGLVVQLCPSIEVLRVVFCTMFNNPACTWWACHQGPTDHDYYMKGDDLIRVKHYAETVADMLQLLPRLKHLHLGVYFVSLPDVNVHRFHPEHVRHHPIKDSTRWLDRLNARNYAEFEAVWNVRHPTVPPPNIHQACLAEKRLWEVPCEPCHAQWSNTIKRAEQEAAKVIALGCPSLQTISFASFVSKNRTSPSKWGIGRSMMVIPMAGRVHSGGYLVGAHAFMLSLVLSRIHLIPIP
;
A
#
# COMPACT_ATOMS: atom_id res chain seq x y z
N MET A 1 16.51 -11.19 -29.62
CA MET A 1 17.65 -11.50 -28.73
C MET A 1 17.19 -12.53 -27.69
N LEU A 2 17.73 -13.75 -27.72
CA LEU A 2 17.28 -14.88 -26.89
C LEU A 2 17.84 -14.76 -25.46
N VAL A 3 16.97 -14.71 -24.46
CA VAL A 3 17.37 -14.77 -23.05
C VAL A 3 17.33 -16.22 -22.58
N SER A 4 18.37 -16.64 -21.84
CA SER A 4 18.62 -18.04 -21.50
C SER A 4 17.69 -18.56 -20.39
N LYS A 5 17.38 -19.86 -20.43
CA LYS A 5 16.57 -20.57 -19.42
C LYS A 5 17.11 -20.43 -17.99
N ALA A 6 18.42 -20.18 -17.83
CA ALA A 6 19.06 -19.98 -16.53
C ALA A 6 18.57 -18.70 -15.83
N PHE A 7 18.35 -17.63 -16.60
CA PHE A 7 17.86 -16.35 -16.07
C PHE A 7 16.42 -16.46 -15.56
N CYS A 8 15.55 -17.19 -16.27
CA CYS A 8 14.16 -17.43 -15.85
C CYS A 8 14.04 -18.25 -14.56
N LYS A 9 15.01 -19.12 -14.27
CA LYS A 9 15.07 -19.90 -13.03
C LYS A 9 15.45 -19.00 -11.85
N MET A 10 16.44 -18.13 -12.02
CA MET A 10 16.93 -17.21 -10.99
C MET A 10 15.84 -16.25 -10.46
N VAL A 11 15.06 -15.63 -11.33
CA VAL A 11 14.00 -14.67 -10.94
C VAL A 11 12.84 -15.39 -10.22
N ARG A 12 12.47 -16.58 -10.69
CA ARG A 12 11.42 -17.41 -10.07
C ARG A 12 11.83 -17.85 -8.67
N ASP A 13 13.08 -18.22 -8.47
CA ASP A 13 13.61 -18.68 -7.18
C ASP A 13 13.77 -17.52 -6.17
N GLU A 14 14.06 -16.30 -6.63
CA GLU A 14 14.12 -15.08 -5.79
C GLU A 14 12.71 -14.60 -5.37
N TRP A 15 11.73 -14.70 -6.28
CA TRP A 15 10.34 -14.31 -6.03
C TRP A 15 9.59 -15.33 -5.15
N ASN A 16 9.74 -16.63 -5.42
CA ASN A 16 9.18 -17.69 -4.57
C ASN A 16 9.78 -17.71 -3.16
N ARG A 17 11.02 -17.20 -3.01
CA ARG A 17 11.63 -16.95 -1.69
C ARG A 17 10.93 -15.85 -0.89
N HIS A 18 10.24 -14.92 -1.56
CA HIS A 18 9.56 -13.80 -0.91
C HIS A 18 8.02 -13.95 -0.86
N TRP A 19 7.40 -14.63 -1.85
CA TRP A 19 5.94 -14.73 -1.98
C TRP A 19 5.51 -16.04 -2.68
N PRO A 20 5.24 -17.13 -1.94
CA PRO A 20 5.01 -18.46 -2.51
C PRO A 20 3.56 -18.62 -2.97
N THR A 21 3.17 -18.09 -4.14
CA THR A 21 1.93 -18.52 -4.84
C THR A 21 2.03 -18.38 -6.35
N SER A 22 1.40 -19.30 -7.08
CA SER A 22 1.28 -19.33 -8.55
C SER A 22 0.46 -18.15 -9.07
N ARG A 23 1.13 -17.08 -9.53
CA ARG A 23 0.50 -15.87 -10.08
C ARG A 23 1.04 -15.56 -11.48
N THR A 24 0.17 -15.03 -12.35
CA THR A 24 0.53 -14.52 -13.68
C THR A 24 0.81 -13.02 -13.55
N ILE A 25 1.99 -12.56 -13.98
CA ILE A 25 2.49 -11.18 -13.83
C ILE A 25 2.33 -10.43 -15.16
N LEU A 26 1.86 -9.17 -15.11
CA LEU A 26 1.82 -8.23 -16.25
C LEU A 26 2.51 -6.91 -15.85
N GLY A 27 3.84 -6.81 -15.93
CA GLY A 27 4.57 -5.56 -15.62
C GLY A 27 6.09 -5.69 -15.47
N SER A 28 6.82 -4.58 -15.64
CA SER A 28 8.18 -4.48 -16.22
C SER A 28 9.37 -5.19 -15.53
N ALA A 29 10.25 -5.72 -16.40
CA ALA A 29 11.52 -6.44 -16.21
C ALA A 29 11.42 -7.93 -15.76
N TRP A 30 11.06 -8.76 -16.75
CA TRP A 30 11.29 -10.21 -16.94
C TRP A 30 10.79 -11.20 -15.86
N SER A 31 9.59 -11.75 -16.06
CA SER A 31 9.42 -13.21 -16.29
C SER A 31 7.97 -13.58 -16.61
N LEU A 32 7.85 -14.75 -17.23
CA LEU A 32 6.86 -15.17 -18.22
C LEU A 32 6.16 -16.43 -17.71
N ALA A 33 4.83 -16.45 -17.76
CA ALA A 33 4.04 -17.65 -17.98
C ALA A 33 3.17 -17.36 -19.22
N ARG A 34 3.44 -18.04 -20.34
CA ARG A 34 2.91 -17.70 -21.69
C ARG A 34 1.41 -17.99 -21.88
N PRO A 35 0.75 -17.41 -22.91
CA PRO A 35 1.36 -16.64 -24.01
C PRO A 35 1.10 -15.13 -23.95
N ASN A 36 2.23 -14.42 -23.84
CA ASN A 36 2.56 -13.18 -24.53
C ASN A 36 1.69 -11.94 -24.28
N VAL A 37 2.05 -11.17 -23.25
CA VAL A 37 2.29 -9.73 -23.48
C VAL A 37 3.51 -9.27 -22.71
N PHE A 38 4.44 -8.65 -23.42
CA PHE A 38 5.59 -7.94 -22.87
C PHE A 38 5.35 -6.45 -23.07
N PHE A 39 5.65 -5.69 -22.04
CA PHE A 39 5.36 -4.28 -22.01
C PHE A 39 6.66 -3.52 -21.74
N GLU A 40 7.23 -2.98 -22.82
CA GLU A 40 8.29 -1.96 -22.75
C GLU A 40 7.75 -0.71 -22.04
N ARG A 41 8.62 0.27 -21.71
CA ARG A 41 8.17 1.57 -21.20
C ARG A 41 7.06 2.10 -22.09
N PHE A 42 5.83 2.02 -21.59
CA PHE A 42 4.70 2.46 -22.35
C PHE A 42 4.58 3.96 -22.26
N THR A 43 4.71 4.60 -23.41
CA THR A 43 4.24 5.97 -23.63
C THR A 43 2.72 6.01 -23.84
N GLN A 44 2.05 4.86 -23.98
CA GLN A 44 0.61 4.76 -24.21
C GLN A 44 -0.06 3.68 -23.33
N PRO A 45 -1.26 3.94 -22.81
CA PRO A 45 -2.03 2.94 -22.07
C PRO A 45 -2.31 1.68 -22.89
N PHE A 46 -2.21 0.50 -22.28
CA PHE A 46 -2.50 -0.77 -22.95
C PHE A 46 -3.89 -1.34 -22.61
N ASP A 47 -4.48 -2.08 -23.55
CA ASP A 47 -5.78 -2.74 -23.40
C ASP A 47 -5.58 -4.25 -23.17
N ILE A 48 -5.91 -4.74 -21.97
CA ILE A 48 -5.94 -6.18 -21.65
C ILE A 48 -7.35 -6.76 -21.55
N SER A 49 -8.37 -6.04 -22.03
CA SER A 49 -9.73 -6.59 -22.12
C SER A 49 -9.89 -7.84 -23.01
N PRO A 50 -9.05 -8.11 -24.05
CA PRO A 50 -9.13 -9.35 -24.81
C PRO A 50 -8.85 -10.62 -24.00
N PHE A 51 -8.20 -10.51 -22.84
CA PHE A 51 -7.91 -11.65 -21.96
C PHE A 51 -9.12 -11.99 -21.08
N GLY A 52 -10.24 -12.37 -21.69
CA GLY A 52 -11.53 -12.60 -21.01
C GLY A 52 -11.57 -13.75 -19.98
N GLN A 53 -10.47 -14.47 -19.78
CA GLN A 53 -10.32 -15.50 -18.73
C GLN A 53 -9.41 -15.03 -17.58
N LEU A 54 -8.80 -13.85 -17.69
CA LEU A 54 -7.89 -13.32 -16.67
C LEU A 54 -8.68 -13.03 -15.38
N ARG A 55 -8.28 -13.67 -14.29
CA ARG A 55 -8.89 -13.49 -12.95
C ARG A 55 -8.04 -12.63 -12.02
N LEU A 56 -6.73 -12.60 -12.22
CA LEU A 56 -5.77 -11.87 -11.41
C LEU A 56 -4.83 -11.06 -12.31
N ALA A 57 -4.55 -9.82 -11.93
CA ALA A 57 -3.52 -9.00 -12.55
C ALA A 57 -2.65 -8.33 -11.48
N SER A 58 -1.33 -8.46 -11.63
CA SER A 58 -0.36 -7.67 -10.86
C SER A 58 0.32 -6.67 -11.80
N LEU A 59 0.12 -5.38 -11.53
CA LEU A 59 0.62 -4.25 -12.30
C LEU A 59 1.74 -3.57 -11.52
N ASP A 60 2.90 -3.45 -12.15
CA ASP A 60 4.08 -2.86 -11.49
C ASP A 60 4.34 -1.43 -11.98
N PHE A 61 4.24 -0.49 -11.05
CA PHE A 61 4.37 0.95 -11.27
C PHE A 61 5.75 1.50 -10.91
N GLY A 62 6.74 0.63 -10.70
CA GLY A 62 8.10 1.01 -10.31
C GLY A 62 8.81 1.96 -11.28
N TYR A 63 8.33 2.09 -12.53
CA TYR A 63 8.83 3.02 -13.54
C TYR A 63 7.72 3.78 -14.27
N ALA A 64 6.49 3.70 -13.77
CA ALA A 64 5.31 4.26 -14.43
C ALA A 64 5.09 5.72 -14.04
N PHE A 65 6.17 6.47 -14.02
CA PHE A 65 6.14 7.87 -13.63
C PHE A 65 7.04 8.67 -14.57
N GLU A 66 6.65 9.91 -14.78
CA GLU A 66 7.35 10.88 -15.59
C GLU A 66 7.58 12.12 -14.74
N HIS A 67 8.79 12.67 -14.80
CA HIS A 67 9.07 13.98 -14.23
C HIS A 67 8.87 15.03 -15.33
N ARG A 68 7.73 15.73 -15.32
CA ARG A 68 7.45 16.89 -16.20
C ARG A 68 7.18 18.11 -15.34
N ASP A 69 7.79 19.24 -15.69
CA ASP A 69 7.54 20.55 -15.07
C ASP A 69 7.60 20.55 -13.53
N ARG A 70 8.57 19.81 -12.97
CA ARG A 70 8.78 19.61 -11.51
C ARG A 70 7.69 18.80 -10.81
N ASN A 71 6.79 18.14 -11.55
CA ASN A 71 5.77 17.26 -11.02
C ASN A 71 5.96 15.83 -11.52
N TRP A 72 5.66 14.86 -10.66
CA TRP A 72 5.62 13.46 -11.05
C TRP A 72 4.21 13.09 -11.44
N GLN A 73 4.05 12.63 -12.67
CA GLN A 73 2.76 12.16 -13.16
C GLN A 73 2.77 10.64 -13.28
N LEU A 74 1.71 10.01 -12.76
CA LEU A 74 1.45 8.61 -13.00
C LEU A 74 1.15 8.41 -14.48
N LEU A 75 1.95 7.58 -15.15
CA LEU A 75 1.65 7.22 -16.53
C LEU A 75 0.43 6.28 -16.53
N PRO A 76 -0.62 6.58 -17.31
CA PRO A 76 -1.77 5.69 -17.43
C PRO A 76 -1.30 4.40 -18.10
N LEU A 77 -1.02 3.39 -17.29
CA LEU A 77 -0.51 2.11 -17.80
C LEU A 77 -1.62 1.33 -18.51
N VAL A 78 -2.85 1.37 -18.02
CA VAL A 78 -3.94 0.50 -18.50
C VAL A 78 -5.14 1.33 -18.97
N ALA A 79 -5.58 1.11 -20.21
CA ALA A 79 -6.79 1.69 -20.76
C ALA A 79 -8.05 0.89 -20.39
N LYS A 80 -7.96 -0.44 -20.41
CA LYS A 80 -9.09 -1.34 -20.14
C LYS A 80 -8.63 -2.65 -19.51
N LEU A 81 -9.46 -3.15 -18.61
CA LEU A 81 -9.31 -4.43 -17.92
C LEU A 81 -10.42 -5.41 -18.33
N PRO A 82 -10.17 -6.73 -18.31
CA PRO A 82 -11.20 -7.71 -18.63
C PRO A 82 -12.24 -7.81 -17.50
N GLN A 83 -13.52 -7.93 -17.85
CA GLN A 83 -14.62 -8.06 -16.87
C GLN A 83 -14.52 -9.32 -15.99
N SER A 84 -13.73 -10.31 -16.43
CA SER A 84 -13.46 -11.52 -15.66
C SER A 84 -12.57 -11.28 -14.44
N LEU A 85 -11.88 -10.13 -14.37
CA LEU A 85 -10.90 -9.83 -13.33
C LEU A 85 -11.57 -9.76 -11.95
N LYS A 86 -11.00 -10.50 -11.01
CA LYS A 86 -11.44 -10.59 -9.61
C LYS A 86 -10.42 -10.01 -8.65
N GLU A 87 -9.15 -10.08 -9.00
CA GLU A 87 -8.05 -9.63 -8.17
C GLU A 87 -7.15 -8.69 -8.95
N ILE A 88 -6.82 -7.56 -8.33
CA ILE A 88 -5.84 -6.64 -8.87
C ILE A 88 -4.86 -6.21 -7.79
N GLU A 89 -3.59 -6.18 -8.17
CA GLU A 89 -2.48 -5.79 -7.31
C GLU A 89 -1.64 -4.73 -8.02
N PHE A 90 -1.41 -3.61 -7.34
CA PHE A 90 -0.53 -2.54 -7.76
C PHE A 90 0.77 -2.65 -6.95
N LEU A 91 1.90 -2.82 -7.62
CA LEU A 91 3.21 -2.95 -7.00
C LEU A 91 4.02 -1.69 -7.24
N ARG A 92 4.79 -1.27 -6.22
CA ARG A 92 5.70 -0.11 -6.30
C ARG A 92 5.00 1.14 -6.84
N ALA A 93 3.76 1.37 -6.41
CA ALA A 93 2.99 2.53 -6.82
C ALA A 93 3.62 3.82 -6.25
N HIS A 94 3.74 4.84 -7.10
CA HIS A 94 4.20 6.20 -6.76
C HIS A 94 3.08 7.22 -6.92
N ALA A 95 1.83 6.80 -6.65
CA ALA A 95 0.62 7.58 -6.85
C ALA A 95 -0.22 7.57 -5.59
N SER A 96 -1.12 8.53 -5.42
CA SER A 96 -2.01 8.55 -4.25
C SER A 96 -2.96 7.33 -4.27
N GLU A 97 -3.46 6.96 -3.09
CA GLU A 97 -4.56 5.99 -2.94
C GLU A 97 -5.75 6.39 -3.83
N ARG A 98 -6.01 7.70 -3.94
CA ARG A 98 -7.09 8.24 -4.76
C ARG A 98 -6.91 7.92 -6.23
N ASP A 99 -5.72 8.09 -6.77
CA ASP A 99 -5.44 7.81 -8.18
C ASP A 99 -5.57 6.31 -8.47
N VAL A 100 -4.99 5.48 -7.61
CA VAL A 100 -5.00 4.01 -7.80
C VAL A 100 -6.41 3.43 -7.62
N ILE A 101 -7.11 3.79 -6.55
CA ILE A 101 -8.48 3.30 -6.29
C ILE A 101 -9.44 3.88 -7.34
N GLY A 102 -9.29 5.15 -7.71
CA GLY A 102 -10.08 5.77 -8.78
C GLY A 102 -9.95 5.03 -10.11
N LEU A 103 -8.73 4.64 -10.48
CA LEU A 103 -8.48 3.81 -11.66
C LEU A 103 -9.20 2.45 -11.57
N VAL A 104 -9.14 1.78 -10.43
CA VAL A 104 -9.82 0.49 -10.21
C VAL A 104 -11.33 0.61 -10.31
N VAL A 105 -11.90 1.67 -9.72
CA VAL A 105 -13.34 1.96 -9.81
C VAL A 105 -13.77 2.16 -11.25
N GLN A 106 -12.98 2.87 -12.05
CA GLN A 106 -13.28 3.13 -13.47
C GLN A 106 -13.14 1.87 -14.33
N LEU A 107 -12.08 1.09 -14.13
CA LEU A 107 -11.71 0.01 -15.05
C LEU A 107 -12.28 -1.36 -14.66
N CYS A 108 -12.49 -1.62 -13.37
CA CYS A 108 -12.93 -2.93 -12.89
C CYS A 108 -13.69 -2.83 -11.55
N PRO A 109 -14.91 -2.23 -11.52
CA PRO A 109 -15.66 -2.01 -10.28
C PRO A 109 -16.13 -3.29 -9.57
N SER A 110 -16.03 -4.45 -10.24
CA SER A 110 -16.53 -5.74 -9.74
C SER A 110 -15.48 -6.62 -9.04
N ILE A 111 -14.29 -6.07 -8.77
CA ILE A 111 -13.20 -6.80 -8.10
C ILE A 111 -13.59 -7.26 -6.69
N GLU A 112 -12.94 -8.33 -6.27
CA GLU A 112 -13.09 -8.95 -4.95
C GLU A 112 -11.83 -8.76 -4.09
N VAL A 113 -10.67 -8.58 -4.73
CA VAL A 113 -9.38 -8.34 -4.06
C VAL A 113 -8.71 -7.11 -4.67
N LEU A 114 -8.36 -6.14 -3.83
CA LEU A 114 -7.53 -5.00 -4.19
C LEU A 114 -6.30 -4.97 -3.28
N ARG A 115 -5.11 -4.98 -3.89
CA ARG A 115 -3.84 -4.80 -3.18
C ARG A 115 -3.13 -3.59 -3.74
N VAL A 116 -2.87 -2.59 -2.92
CA VAL A 116 -2.09 -1.42 -3.31
C VAL A 116 -0.81 -1.44 -2.49
N VAL A 117 0.32 -1.75 -3.12
CA VAL A 117 1.65 -1.77 -2.51
C VAL A 117 2.40 -0.55 -3.03
N PHE A 118 2.44 0.49 -2.22
CA PHE A 118 3.22 1.69 -2.53
C PHE A 118 4.72 1.40 -2.52
N CYS A 119 5.47 2.12 -3.33
CA CYS A 119 6.92 2.08 -3.23
C CYS A 119 7.32 2.69 -1.88
N THR A 120 8.18 2.02 -1.14
CA THR A 120 8.68 2.46 0.16
C THR A 120 10.18 2.19 0.28
N MET A 121 10.84 2.80 1.26
CA MET A 121 12.26 2.51 1.51
C MET A 121 12.53 1.04 1.86
N PHE A 122 11.51 0.32 2.37
CA PHE A 122 11.64 -1.07 2.78
C PHE A 122 11.56 -2.05 1.60
N ASN A 123 10.72 -1.75 0.60
CA ASN A 123 10.52 -2.64 -0.54
C ASN A 123 11.40 -2.29 -1.75
N ASN A 124 11.84 -1.03 -1.89
CA ASN A 124 12.67 -0.59 -3.00
C ASN A 124 13.64 0.54 -2.58
N PRO A 125 14.70 0.23 -1.81
CA PRO A 125 15.67 1.21 -1.32
C PRO A 125 16.55 1.83 -2.43
N ALA A 126 16.41 1.36 -3.67
CA ALA A 126 17.08 1.90 -4.85
C ALA A 126 16.14 2.75 -5.72
N CYS A 127 14.92 3.03 -5.25
CA CYS A 127 13.97 3.82 -6.01
C CYS A 127 14.46 5.26 -6.19
N THR A 128 14.59 5.68 -7.46
CA THR A 128 15.01 7.04 -7.81
C THR A 128 13.94 8.08 -7.50
N TRP A 129 12.65 7.72 -7.55
CA TRP A 129 11.58 8.61 -7.12
C TRP A 129 11.75 9.00 -5.64
N TRP A 130 11.96 7.99 -4.78
CA TRP A 130 12.22 8.20 -3.35
C TRP A 130 13.51 8.94 -3.07
N ALA A 131 14.53 8.79 -3.92
CA ALA A 131 15.75 9.57 -3.79
C ALA A 131 15.45 11.07 -3.91
N CYS A 132 14.54 11.45 -4.81
CA CYS A 132 14.25 12.84 -5.16
C CYS A 132 13.09 13.49 -4.37
N HIS A 133 12.28 12.73 -3.60
CA HIS A 133 11.00 13.20 -3.01
C HIS A 133 10.98 13.24 -1.47
N GLN A 134 12.06 13.57 -0.77
CA GLN A 134 12.07 13.41 0.70
C GLN A 134 11.60 14.64 1.49
N GLY A 135 10.76 15.50 0.92
CA GLY A 135 10.04 16.48 1.72
C GLY A 135 9.17 15.75 2.77
N PRO A 136 9.05 16.27 4.01
CA PRO A 136 8.23 15.62 5.04
C PRO A 136 6.74 15.47 4.67
N THR A 137 6.29 16.18 3.63
CA THR A 137 4.93 16.15 3.07
C THR A 137 4.75 15.21 1.88
N ASP A 138 5.83 14.67 1.31
CA ASP A 138 5.78 14.00 0.01
C ASP A 138 5.52 12.48 0.13
N HIS A 139 5.28 12.02 1.36
CA HIS A 139 5.26 10.61 1.75
C HIS A 139 4.07 10.27 2.64
N ASP A 140 2.86 10.54 2.15
CA ASP A 140 1.60 10.31 2.89
C ASP A 140 1.36 8.85 3.30
N TYR A 141 2.14 7.90 2.79
CA TYR A 141 2.13 6.49 3.21
C TYR A 141 2.74 6.26 4.61
N TYR A 142 3.33 7.27 5.24
CA TYR A 142 3.92 7.20 6.58
C TYR A 142 3.15 8.12 7.54
N MET A 143 2.17 7.55 8.22
CA MET A 143 1.29 8.27 9.11
C MET A 143 1.68 8.06 10.57
N LYS A 144 1.71 9.12 11.37
CA LYS A 144 1.97 9.00 12.80
C LYS A 144 0.82 8.23 13.48
N GLY A 145 1.09 7.04 14.02
CA GLY A 145 0.04 6.16 14.55
C GLY A 145 -0.67 6.68 15.81
N ASP A 146 -0.08 7.62 16.56
CA ASP A 146 -0.73 8.23 17.72
C ASP A 146 -1.66 9.40 17.35
N ASP A 147 -1.57 9.91 16.12
CA ASP A 147 -2.49 10.90 15.56
C ASP A 147 -3.76 10.22 15.02
N LEU A 148 -4.60 9.79 15.95
CA LEU A 148 -5.84 9.08 15.61
C LEU A 148 -6.85 9.95 14.83
N ILE A 149 -6.74 11.28 14.91
CA ILE A 149 -7.59 12.18 14.12
C ILE A 149 -7.22 12.04 12.65
N ARG A 150 -5.93 12.13 12.31
CA ARG A 150 -5.44 11.94 10.94
C ARG A 150 -5.70 10.51 10.43
N VAL A 151 -5.51 9.50 11.28
CA VAL A 151 -5.81 8.09 10.95
C VAL A 151 -7.27 7.90 10.55
N LYS A 152 -8.21 8.47 11.33
CA LYS A 152 -9.64 8.40 11.01
C LYS A 152 -9.98 9.13 9.74
N HIS A 153 -9.48 10.35 9.56
CA HIS A 153 -9.74 11.14 8.35
C HIS A 153 -9.24 10.45 7.08
N TYR A 154 -8.04 9.86 7.13
CA TYR A 154 -7.52 9.02 6.06
C TYR A 154 -8.43 7.82 5.80
N ALA A 155 -8.83 7.11 6.85
CA ALA A 155 -9.68 5.93 6.74
C ALA A 155 -11.07 6.25 6.17
N GLU A 156 -11.67 7.39 6.53
CA GLU A 156 -12.92 7.91 5.96
C GLU A 156 -12.76 8.17 4.46
N THR A 157 -11.70 8.87 4.08
CA THR A 157 -11.39 9.16 2.66
C THR A 157 -11.25 7.89 1.85
N VAL A 158 -10.54 6.89 2.38
CA VAL A 158 -10.43 5.58 1.74
C VAL A 158 -11.79 4.88 1.66
N ALA A 159 -12.56 4.88 2.75
CA ALA A 159 -13.86 4.23 2.81
C ALA A 159 -14.82 4.78 1.74
N ASP A 160 -14.87 6.11 1.56
CA ASP A 160 -15.70 6.77 0.56
C ASP A 160 -15.37 6.31 -0.87
N MET A 161 -14.07 6.17 -1.18
CA MET A 161 -13.65 5.66 -2.50
C MET A 161 -14.03 4.19 -2.69
N LEU A 162 -13.97 3.38 -1.63
CA LEU A 162 -14.27 1.94 -1.68
C LEU A 162 -15.77 1.64 -1.74
N GLN A 163 -16.66 2.58 -1.41
CA GLN A 163 -18.11 2.41 -1.59
C GLN A 163 -18.49 2.10 -3.05
N LEU A 164 -17.66 2.55 -3.99
CA LEU A 164 -17.83 2.30 -5.43
C LEU A 164 -17.34 0.90 -5.87
N LEU A 165 -16.84 0.08 -4.95
CA LEU A 165 -16.38 -1.29 -5.17
C LEU A 165 -17.25 -2.28 -4.37
N PRO A 166 -18.52 -2.48 -4.74
CA PRO A 166 -19.50 -3.19 -3.91
C PRO A 166 -19.19 -4.67 -3.67
N ARG A 167 -18.25 -5.25 -4.44
CA ARG A 167 -17.85 -6.66 -4.33
C ARG A 167 -16.51 -6.86 -3.64
N LEU A 168 -15.84 -5.78 -3.21
CA LEU A 168 -14.53 -5.87 -2.57
C LEU A 168 -14.61 -6.63 -1.24
N LYS A 169 -13.93 -7.76 -1.15
CA LYS A 169 -13.86 -8.61 0.05
C LYS A 169 -12.53 -8.47 0.77
N HIS A 170 -11.44 -8.26 0.03
CA HIS A 170 -10.09 -8.25 0.59
C HIS A 170 -9.32 -7.01 0.14
N LEU A 171 -8.91 -6.20 1.11
CA LEU A 171 -8.14 -4.99 0.87
C LEU A 171 -6.74 -5.12 1.48
N HIS A 172 -5.73 -4.73 0.73
CA HIS A 172 -4.40 -4.43 1.25
C HIS A 172 -3.99 -3.03 0.86
N LEU A 173 -3.56 -2.23 1.85
CA LEU A 173 -3.02 -0.89 1.66
C LEU A 173 -1.58 -0.87 2.17
N GLY A 174 -0.63 -0.50 1.31
CA GLY A 174 0.80 -0.42 1.59
C GLY A 174 1.19 0.79 2.44
N VAL A 175 0.29 1.25 3.31
CA VAL A 175 0.51 2.39 4.21
C VAL A 175 1.02 1.91 5.56
N TYR A 176 1.86 2.73 6.19
CA TYR A 176 2.46 2.50 7.49
C TYR A 176 1.90 3.50 8.49
N PHE A 177 1.44 3.00 9.65
CA PHE A 177 1.07 3.85 10.79
C PHE A 177 2.28 4.17 11.69
N VAL A 178 3.40 4.49 11.05
CA VAL A 178 4.58 5.11 11.67
C VAL A 178 5.02 6.30 10.81
N SER A 179 5.40 7.42 11.43
CA SER A 179 5.84 8.59 10.67
C SER A 179 7.26 8.42 10.15
N LEU A 180 7.64 9.13 9.09
CA LEU A 180 9.03 9.12 8.61
C LEU A 180 10.03 9.61 9.67
N PRO A 181 9.73 10.65 10.49
CA PRO A 181 10.54 11.00 11.65
C PRO A 181 10.74 9.83 12.63
N ASP A 182 9.70 9.05 12.93
CA ASP A 182 9.82 7.87 13.80
C ASP A 182 10.68 6.77 13.17
N VAL A 183 10.57 6.56 11.86
CA VAL A 183 11.48 5.65 11.13
C VAL A 183 12.92 6.14 11.23
N ASN A 184 13.15 7.45 11.19
CA ASN A 184 14.48 8.04 11.37
C ASN A 184 15.01 7.90 12.80
N VAL A 185 14.14 7.84 13.82
CA VAL A 185 14.56 7.49 15.19
C VAL A 185 15.22 6.11 15.20
N HIS A 186 14.66 5.11 14.50
CA HIS A 186 15.31 3.81 14.37
C HIS A 186 16.69 3.91 13.70
N ARG A 187 16.81 4.76 12.68
CA ARG A 187 18.04 4.87 11.89
C ARG A 187 19.16 5.61 12.61
N PHE A 188 18.84 6.60 13.45
CA PHE A 188 19.83 7.54 13.95
C PHE A 188 19.96 7.57 15.46
N HIS A 189 18.97 7.09 16.22
CA HIS A 189 19.04 7.11 17.67
C HIS A 189 19.96 6.00 18.19
N PRO A 190 20.92 6.27 19.10
CA PRO A 190 21.90 5.30 19.58
C PRO A 190 21.30 3.99 20.11
N GLU A 191 20.15 4.08 20.78
CA GLU A 191 19.43 2.93 21.32
C GLU A 191 19.00 1.93 20.24
N HIS A 192 18.69 2.41 19.03
CA HIS A 192 18.25 1.57 17.91
C HIS A 192 19.42 1.15 17.03
N VAL A 193 20.38 2.05 16.78
CA VAL A 193 21.54 1.82 15.88
C VAL A 193 22.38 0.63 16.33
N ARG A 194 22.49 0.37 17.64
CA ARG A 194 23.22 -0.81 18.16
C ARG A 194 22.63 -2.16 17.73
N HIS A 195 21.39 -2.18 17.23
CA HIS A 195 20.71 -3.37 16.73
C HIS A 195 20.80 -3.53 15.21
N HIS A 196 21.46 -2.60 14.50
CA HIS A 196 21.59 -2.68 13.05
C HIS A 196 22.58 -3.81 12.67
N PRO A 197 22.23 -4.67 11.69
CA PRO A 197 23.12 -5.73 11.22
C PRO A 197 24.26 -5.22 10.32
N ILE A 198 24.17 -3.97 9.86
CA ILE A 198 25.15 -3.29 9.03
C ILE A 198 25.27 -1.84 9.49
N LYS A 199 26.36 -1.17 9.10
CA LYS A 199 26.46 0.28 9.26
C LYS A 199 25.52 0.97 8.27
N ASP A 200 24.62 1.83 8.77
CA ASP A 200 23.75 2.63 7.91
C ASP A 200 24.56 3.68 7.13
N SER A 201 24.41 3.68 5.81
CA SER A 201 24.95 4.74 4.94
C SER A 201 23.93 5.88 4.91
N THR A 202 24.12 6.89 5.74
CA THR A 202 23.12 7.96 5.88
C THR A 202 23.27 9.05 4.81
N ARG A 203 24.43 9.20 4.18
CA ARG A 203 24.70 10.23 3.16
C ARG A 203 24.70 9.67 1.75
N TRP A 204 24.16 10.45 0.81
CA TRP A 204 24.20 10.14 -0.61
C TRP A 204 25.63 10.06 -1.18
N LEU A 205 26.54 10.90 -0.67
CA LEU A 205 27.96 10.89 -1.04
C LEU A 205 28.61 9.54 -0.74
N ASP A 206 28.41 9.03 0.48
CA ASP A 206 28.98 7.75 0.92
C ASP A 206 28.45 6.60 0.06
N ARG A 207 27.15 6.62 -0.25
CA ARG A 207 26.48 5.57 -1.05
C ARG A 207 27.01 5.48 -2.49
N LEU A 208 27.41 6.60 -3.08
CA LEU A 208 28.00 6.63 -4.42
C LEU A 208 29.53 6.68 -4.42
N ASN A 209 30.15 6.62 -3.24
CA ASN A 209 31.59 6.78 -3.05
C ASN A 209 32.12 8.08 -3.69
N ALA A 210 31.34 9.17 -3.58
CA ALA A 210 31.69 10.48 -4.10
C ALA A 210 32.33 11.34 -2.99
N ARG A 211 33.42 12.05 -3.32
CA ARG A 211 34.17 12.87 -2.35
C ARG A 211 33.55 14.24 -2.12
N ASN A 212 32.79 14.73 -3.10
CA ASN A 212 32.13 16.03 -3.05
C ASN A 212 30.86 16.03 -3.93
N TYR A 213 30.10 17.13 -3.88
CA TYR A 213 28.84 17.27 -4.61
C TYR A 213 29.01 17.18 -6.14
N ALA A 214 30.06 17.78 -6.70
CA ALA A 214 30.29 17.77 -8.15
C ALA A 214 30.56 16.35 -8.68
N GLU A 215 31.37 15.57 -7.96
CA GLU A 215 31.61 14.15 -8.28
C GLU A 215 30.33 13.32 -8.14
N PHE A 216 29.54 13.58 -7.10
CA PHE A 216 28.23 12.94 -6.91
C PHE A 216 27.27 13.23 -8.05
N GLU A 217 27.14 14.49 -8.45
CA GLU A 217 26.26 14.92 -9.54
C GLU A 217 26.70 14.32 -10.88
N ALA A 218 28.01 14.28 -11.14
CA ALA A 218 28.54 13.62 -12.34
C ALA A 218 28.21 12.12 -12.37
N VAL A 219 28.43 11.40 -11.27
CA VAL A 219 28.09 9.96 -11.17
C VAL A 219 26.59 9.73 -11.29
N TRP A 220 25.78 10.60 -10.66
CA TRP A 220 24.32 10.51 -10.71
C TRP A 220 23.80 10.70 -12.13
N ASN A 221 24.21 11.76 -12.82
CA ASN A 221 23.75 12.09 -14.17
C ASN A 221 24.13 11.00 -15.19
N VAL A 222 25.27 10.33 -15.00
CA VAL A 222 25.65 9.16 -15.82
C VAL A 222 24.71 7.97 -15.58
N ARG A 223 24.33 7.71 -14.33
CA ARG A 223 23.47 6.56 -13.97
C ARG A 223 21.97 6.82 -14.21
N HIS A 224 21.55 8.07 -14.10
CA HIS A 224 20.16 8.50 -14.10
C HIS A 224 19.95 9.77 -14.94
N PRO A 225 20.18 9.71 -16.26
CA PRO A 225 20.24 10.91 -17.13
C PRO A 225 18.95 11.73 -17.19
N THR A 226 17.82 11.13 -16.80
CA THR A 226 16.49 11.77 -16.83
C THR A 226 15.94 12.10 -15.45
N VAL A 227 16.73 11.91 -14.38
CA VAL A 227 16.26 12.10 -13.00
C VAL A 227 17.15 13.14 -12.32
N PRO A 228 16.59 14.19 -11.70
CA PRO A 228 17.40 15.17 -10.99
C PRO A 228 18.17 14.51 -9.84
N PRO A 229 19.39 14.99 -9.52
CA PRO A 229 20.14 14.47 -8.38
C PRO A 229 19.37 14.70 -7.07
N PRO A 230 19.41 13.74 -6.12
CA PRO A 230 18.75 13.91 -4.84
C PRO A 230 19.46 14.97 -3.99
N ASN A 231 18.72 15.58 -3.07
CA ASN A 231 19.27 16.57 -2.15
C ASN A 231 20.26 15.89 -1.19
N ILE A 232 21.55 16.26 -1.30
CA ILE A 232 22.62 15.66 -0.49
C ILE A 232 22.54 15.97 1.01
N HIS A 233 21.74 16.96 1.41
CA HIS A 233 21.49 17.28 2.82
C HIS A 233 20.43 16.37 3.44
N GLN A 234 19.70 15.60 2.63
CA GLN A 234 18.75 14.61 3.10
C GLN A 234 19.42 13.25 3.26
N ALA A 235 18.90 12.46 4.20
CA ALA A 235 19.43 11.13 4.44
C ALA A 235 19.12 10.21 3.25
N CYS A 236 20.10 9.47 2.74
CA CYS A 236 19.81 8.50 1.69
C CYS A 236 18.92 7.36 2.22
N LEU A 237 18.19 6.68 1.33
CA LEU A 237 17.35 5.55 1.73
C LEU A 237 18.23 4.43 2.32
N ALA A 238 17.80 3.88 3.45
CA ALA A 238 18.48 2.76 4.09
C ALA A 238 18.53 1.53 3.17
N GLU A 239 19.63 0.77 3.25
CA GLU A 239 19.72 -0.52 2.59
C GLU A 239 18.69 -1.51 3.17
N LYS A 240 18.19 -2.44 2.33
CA LYS A 240 17.22 -3.46 2.76
C LYS A 240 17.74 -4.27 3.96
N ARG A 241 19.04 -4.56 3.96
CA ARG A 241 19.74 -5.31 5.01
C ARG A 241 19.62 -4.68 6.38
N LEU A 242 19.49 -3.36 6.47
CA LEU A 242 19.33 -2.64 7.74
C LEU A 242 18.11 -3.15 8.53
N TRP A 243 17.09 -3.61 7.81
CA TRP A 243 15.78 -3.97 8.34
C TRP A 243 15.60 -5.47 8.62
N GLU A 244 16.62 -6.29 8.35
CA GLU A 244 16.53 -7.76 8.42
C GLU A 244 16.40 -8.28 9.85
N VAL A 245 16.99 -7.57 10.81
CA VAL A 245 16.98 -7.95 12.22
C VAL A 245 15.87 -7.20 12.95
N PRO A 246 15.00 -7.90 13.71
CA PRO A 246 14.04 -7.24 14.59
C PRO A 246 14.73 -6.30 15.58
N CYS A 247 14.13 -5.15 15.83
CA CYS A 247 14.61 -4.20 16.83
C CYS A 247 13.61 -4.17 17.98
N GLU A 248 14.00 -4.72 19.13
CA GLU A 248 13.17 -4.76 20.33
C GLU A 248 12.75 -3.37 20.81
N PRO A 249 13.63 -2.34 20.85
CA PRO A 249 13.21 -0.96 21.10
C PRO A 249 12.11 -0.47 20.16
N CYS A 250 12.18 -0.79 18.86
CA CYS A 250 11.10 -0.41 17.93
C CYS A 250 9.78 -1.08 18.29
N HIS A 251 9.84 -2.38 18.62
CA HIS A 251 8.66 -3.14 18.98
C HIS A 251 8.04 -2.58 20.26
N ALA A 252 8.84 -2.33 21.30
CA ALA A 252 8.38 -1.75 22.55
C ALA A 252 7.76 -0.36 22.35
N GLN A 253 8.41 0.49 21.54
CA GLN A 253 8.01 1.88 21.34
C GLN A 253 6.75 2.04 20.48
N TRP A 254 6.63 1.28 19.38
CA TRP A 254 5.61 1.55 18.36
C TRP A 254 4.56 0.47 18.15
N SER A 255 4.77 -0.78 18.61
CA SER A 255 3.84 -1.89 18.28
C SER A 255 2.39 -1.61 18.73
N ASN A 256 2.19 -1.11 19.95
CA ASN A 256 0.86 -0.80 20.47
C ASN A 256 0.20 0.35 19.73
N THR A 257 0.97 1.41 19.44
CA THR A 257 0.48 2.59 18.73
C THR A 257 0.09 2.25 17.29
N ILE A 258 0.94 1.52 16.56
CA ILE A 258 0.66 1.01 15.22
C ILE A 258 -0.60 0.14 15.24
N LYS A 259 -0.66 -0.84 16.14
CA LYS A 259 -1.80 -1.76 16.25
C LYS A 259 -3.11 -1.00 16.50
N ARG A 260 -3.09 0.01 17.38
CA ARG A 260 -4.27 0.84 17.66
C ARG A 260 -4.69 1.65 16.43
N ALA A 261 -3.74 2.26 15.72
CA ALA A 261 -4.02 3.00 14.49
C ALA A 261 -4.62 2.09 13.40
N GLU A 262 -4.03 0.91 13.19
CA GLU A 262 -4.54 -0.09 12.25
C GLU A 262 -5.95 -0.54 12.60
N GLN A 263 -6.24 -0.76 13.89
CA GLN A 263 -7.58 -1.12 14.35
C GLN A 263 -8.60 -0.01 14.09
N GLU A 264 -8.26 1.25 14.38
CA GLU A 264 -9.16 2.37 14.15
C GLU A 264 -9.41 2.57 12.64
N ALA A 265 -8.35 2.54 11.82
CA ALA A 265 -8.49 2.61 10.37
C ALA A 265 -9.32 1.45 9.81
N ALA A 266 -9.06 0.22 10.26
CA ALA A 266 -9.81 -0.97 9.83
C ALA A 266 -11.30 -0.88 10.18
N LYS A 267 -11.65 -0.39 11.39
CA LYS A 267 -13.06 -0.19 11.78
C LYS A 267 -13.75 0.82 10.87
N VAL A 268 -13.13 1.99 10.67
CA VAL A 268 -13.71 3.07 9.84
C VAL A 268 -13.88 2.61 8.40
N ILE A 269 -12.87 1.99 7.80
CA ILE A 269 -12.96 1.46 6.43
C ILE A 269 -14.04 0.37 6.32
N ALA A 270 -14.12 -0.54 7.29
CA ALA A 270 -15.10 -1.61 7.29
C ALA A 270 -16.55 -1.13 7.47
N LEU A 271 -16.76 0.03 8.12
CA LEU A 271 -18.07 0.69 8.21
C LEU A 271 -18.51 1.23 6.85
N GLY A 272 -17.61 1.87 6.10
CA GLY A 272 -17.93 2.40 4.76
C GLY A 272 -17.92 1.37 3.64
N CYS A 273 -17.34 0.18 3.85
CA CYS A 273 -17.33 -0.90 2.85
C CYS A 273 -17.94 -2.20 3.43
N PRO A 274 -19.29 -2.38 3.35
CA PRO A 274 -19.98 -3.51 3.97
C PRO A 274 -19.64 -4.90 3.43
N SER A 275 -19.12 -4.99 2.20
CA SER A 275 -18.67 -6.24 1.57
C SER A 275 -17.31 -6.72 2.09
N LEU A 276 -16.54 -5.83 2.73
CA LEU A 276 -15.18 -6.11 3.14
C LEU A 276 -15.13 -7.19 4.23
N GLN A 277 -14.34 -8.24 4.01
CA GLN A 277 -14.14 -9.36 4.93
C GLN A 277 -12.78 -9.30 5.62
N THR A 278 -11.75 -8.81 4.93
CA THR A 278 -10.42 -8.62 5.52
C THR A 278 -9.78 -7.33 5.02
N ILE A 279 -9.05 -6.68 5.93
CA ILE A 279 -8.17 -5.55 5.60
C ILE A 279 -6.76 -5.84 6.11
N SER A 280 -5.76 -5.33 5.40
CA SER A 280 -4.36 -5.44 5.79
C SER A 280 -3.58 -4.17 5.48
N PHE A 281 -2.59 -3.88 6.31
CA PHE A 281 -1.73 -2.70 6.19
C PHE A 281 -0.27 -3.12 6.13
N ALA A 282 0.62 -2.25 5.64
CA ALA A 282 2.04 -2.48 5.81
C ALA A 282 2.44 -2.19 7.28
N SER A 283 3.28 -3.03 7.86
CA SER A 283 3.59 -2.94 9.29
C SER A 283 5.08 -2.70 9.53
N PHE A 284 5.39 -1.59 10.22
CA PHE A 284 6.75 -1.27 10.60
C PHE A 284 7.30 -2.20 11.67
N VAL A 285 6.51 -2.86 12.50
CA VAL A 285 7.07 -3.80 13.49
C VAL A 285 7.21 -5.22 12.93
N SER A 286 6.85 -5.43 11.66
CA SER A 286 6.92 -6.73 11.00
C SER A 286 8.34 -7.11 10.53
N LYS A 287 8.50 -8.38 10.15
CA LYS A 287 9.73 -8.90 9.53
C LYS A 287 10.10 -8.10 8.28
N ASN A 288 11.35 -7.65 8.21
CA ASN A 288 11.87 -6.79 7.15
C ASN A 288 11.06 -5.50 6.95
N ARG A 289 10.14 -5.14 7.85
CA ARG A 289 9.20 -4.02 7.70
C ARG A 289 8.29 -4.15 6.48
N THR A 290 8.09 -5.35 5.94
CA THR A 290 7.37 -5.59 4.67
C THR A 290 6.20 -6.54 4.79
N SER A 291 6.12 -7.33 5.86
CA SER A 291 4.98 -8.23 6.06
C SER A 291 3.75 -7.44 6.49
N PRO A 292 2.57 -7.75 5.94
CA PRO A 292 1.37 -7.01 6.29
C PRO A 292 0.85 -7.40 7.68
N SER A 293 0.26 -6.46 8.39
CA SER A 293 -0.70 -6.76 9.46
C SER A 293 -2.05 -7.07 8.83
N LYS A 294 -2.85 -7.97 9.44
CA LYS A 294 -4.13 -8.40 8.86
C LYS A 294 -5.23 -8.47 9.90
N TRP A 295 -6.41 -7.97 9.52
CA TRP A 295 -7.60 -7.89 10.34
C TRP A 295 -8.79 -8.52 9.61
N GLY A 296 -9.39 -9.53 10.22
CA GLY A 296 -10.68 -10.09 9.84
C GLY A 296 -11.82 -9.22 10.37
N ILE A 297 -12.85 -9.03 9.55
CA ILE A 297 -14.00 -8.18 9.86
C ILE A 297 -15.17 -9.08 10.22
N GLY A 298 -15.49 -9.15 11.51
CA GLY A 298 -16.74 -9.72 12.01
C GLY A 298 -17.82 -8.65 12.08
N ARG A 299 -19.02 -8.95 11.59
CA ARG A 299 -20.19 -8.08 11.74
C ARG A 299 -21.24 -8.79 12.57
N SER A 300 -21.75 -8.11 13.59
CA SER A 300 -22.87 -8.59 14.39
C SER A 300 -24.00 -7.58 14.31
N MET A 301 -25.18 -8.03 13.88
CA MET A 301 -26.38 -7.20 13.87
C MET A 301 -26.96 -7.17 15.27
N MET A 302 -26.99 -5.99 15.87
CA MET A 302 -27.73 -5.76 17.10
C MET A 302 -29.06 -5.13 16.72
N VAL A 303 -30.15 -5.88 16.87
CA VAL A 303 -31.51 -5.35 16.74
C VAL A 303 -31.88 -4.79 18.09
N ILE A 304 -31.98 -3.47 18.21
CA ILE A 304 -32.48 -2.82 19.42
C ILE A 304 -33.99 -2.64 19.22
N PRO A 305 -34.84 -3.38 19.96
CA PRO A 305 -36.27 -3.10 19.96
C PRO A 305 -36.49 -1.74 20.61
N MET A 306 -36.91 -0.75 19.82
CA MET A 306 -37.39 0.51 20.36
C MET A 306 -38.74 0.23 21.02
N ALA A 307 -38.76 0.07 22.34
CA ALA A 307 -40.00 0.01 23.09
C ALA A 307 -40.69 1.37 22.97
N GLY A 308 -41.65 1.48 22.04
CA GLY A 308 -42.54 2.62 21.97
C GLY A 308 -43.32 2.70 23.27
N ARG A 309 -42.99 3.67 24.14
CA ARG A 309 -43.89 4.06 25.23
C ARG A 309 -45.12 4.70 24.59
N VAL A 310 -46.11 3.89 24.26
CA VAL A 310 -47.47 4.36 24.05
C VAL A 310 -47.93 4.90 25.40
N HIS A 311 -47.91 6.22 25.58
CA HIS A 311 -48.62 6.83 26.69
C HIS A 311 -50.10 6.58 26.44
N SER A 312 -50.65 5.62 27.17
CA SER A 312 -52.06 5.27 27.18
C SER A 312 -52.86 6.43 27.78
N GLY A 313 -53.24 7.37 26.94
CA GLY A 313 -54.24 8.40 27.24
C GLY A 313 -55.36 8.32 26.22
N GLY A 314 -56.37 7.48 26.49
CA GLY A 314 -57.74 7.64 26.00
C GLY A 314 -58.05 7.43 24.52
N TYR A 315 -58.86 6.40 24.27
CA TYR A 315 -59.75 6.17 23.13
C TYR A 315 -59.20 5.60 21.80
N LEU A 316 -59.80 4.45 21.46
CA LEU A 316 -59.69 3.62 20.27
C LEU A 316 -59.93 4.38 18.96
N VAL A 317 -58.98 4.32 18.01
CA VAL A 317 -59.20 3.92 16.60
C VAL A 317 -57.89 3.31 16.08
N GLY A 318 -57.97 2.21 15.33
CA GLY A 318 -56.85 1.34 14.95
C GLY A 318 -55.65 2.05 14.32
N ALA A 319 -54.50 1.91 14.98
CA ALA A 319 -53.20 2.31 14.44
C ALA A 319 -52.30 1.07 14.39
N HIS A 320 -51.88 0.70 13.18
CA HIS A 320 -50.79 -0.25 12.97
C HIS A 320 -49.54 0.29 13.67
N ALA A 321 -49.15 -0.35 14.78
CA ALA A 321 -47.91 -0.03 15.47
C ALA A 321 -46.73 -0.45 14.57
N PHE A 322 -46.17 0.50 13.82
CA PHE A 322 -44.89 0.32 13.13
C PHE A 322 -43.78 0.23 14.19
N MET A 323 -43.30 -0.99 14.45
CA MET A 323 -42.08 -1.23 15.22
C MET A 323 -40.87 -0.73 14.43
N LEU A 324 -40.44 0.51 14.67
CA LEU A 324 -39.16 1.03 14.19
C LEU A 324 -38.04 0.33 14.97
N SER A 325 -37.35 -0.61 14.34
CA SER A 325 -36.15 -1.23 14.93
C SER A 325 -34.90 -0.47 14.46
N LEU A 326 -34.06 -0.03 15.41
CA LEU A 326 -32.75 0.50 15.08
C LEU A 326 -31.79 -0.69 14.90
N VAL A 327 -31.28 -0.86 13.68
CA VAL A 327 -30.24 -1.85 13.40
C VAL A 327 -28.88 -1.18 13.58
N LEU A 328 -28.20 -1.51 14.68
CA LEU A 328 -26.81 -1.11 14.87
C LEU A 328 -25.90 -2.26 14.42
N SER A 329 -25.05 -1.99 13.44
CA SER A 329 -23.98 -2.91 13.06
C SER A 329 -22.79 -2.72 13.99
N ARG A 330 -22.48 -3.73 14.80
CA ARG A 330 -21.22 -3.78 15.54
C ARG A 330 -20.15 -4.45 14.68
N ILE A 331 -19.02 -3.76 14.52
CA ILE A 331 -17.82 -4.32 13.89
C ILE A 331 -16.89 -4.83 14.98
N HIS A 332 -16.50 -6.10 14.86
CA HIS A 332 -15.48 -6.72 15.67
C HIS A 332 -14.30 -7.07 14.77
N LEU A 333 -13.09 -6.68 15.18
CA LEU A 333 -11.87 -6.99 14.44
C LEU A 333 -11.17 -8.19 15.08
N ILE A 334 -10.80 -9.15 14.24
CA ILE A 334 -10.06 -10.34 14.65
C ILE A 334 -8.67 -10.24 14.01
N PRO A 335 -7.57 -10.12 14.78
CA PRO A 335 -6.23 -10.17 14.19
C PRO A 335 -6.03 -11.54 13.53
N ILE A 336 -5.52 -11.54 12.29
CA ILE A 336 -5.20 -12.75 11.54
C ILE A 336 -3.67 -12.88 11.53
N PRO A 337 -3.11 -14.03 11.96
CA PRO A 337 -1.66 -14.25 12.00
C PRO A 337 -1.01 -14.24 10.61
#